data_AF-A0A9J6QCG3-F1
#
_entry.id   AF-A0A9J6QCG3-F1
#
_cell.length_a   1.000
_cell.length_b   1.000
_cell.length_c   1.000
_cell.angle_alpha   90.00
_cell.angle_beta   90.00
_cell.angle_gamma   90.00
#
_symmetry.space_group_name_H-M   'P 1'
#
loop_
_entity.id
_entity.type
_entity.pdbx_description
1 polymer ?
#
loop_
_entity_poly.entity_id
_entity_poly.type
_entity_poly.pdbx_seq_one_letter_code
_entity_poly.pdbx_strand_id
1 'polypeptide(L)'
;MKPLNLIIIILTSLFFLSLLFYLIYGKFTERKFDIIAEKFNKKFGYMPFSMTAGRNGGFFFWGYKESYLICALFFTNFPATKKTLTQEEVDFFKGLDRIEISWFYKKHLAMLIGLLCFIGLLVIFKLKTL
;
A
#
# COMPACT_ATOMS: atom_id res chain seq x y z
N MET A 1 -15.82 28.67 -16.08
CA MET A 1 -15.94 27.78 -14.90
C MET A 1 -15.45 28.53 -13.67
N LYS A 2 -16.12 28.41 -12.51
CA LYS A 2 -15.59 28.97 -11.25
C LYS A 2 -14.28 28.26 -10.88
N PRO A 3 -13.25 28.96 -10.35
CA PRO A 3 -11.95 28.36 -10.03
C PRO A 3 -12.08 27.17 -9.05
N LEU A 4 -13.01 27.25 -8.10
CA LEU A 4 -13.31 26.16 -7.18
C LEU A 4 -13.81 24.88 -7.88
N ASN A 5 -14.65 25.02 -8.91
CA ASN A 5 -15.16 23.86 -9.66
C ASN A 5 -14.03 23.18 -10.44
N LEU A 6 -13.08 23.97 -10.95
CA LEU A 6 -11.90 23.44 -11.63
C LEU A 6 -11.02 22.62 -10.66
N ILE A 7 -10.78 23.14 -9.45
CA ILE A 7 -10.03 22.43 -8.40
C ILE A 7 -10.70 21.10 -8.03
N ILE A 8 -12.02 21.11 -7.83
CA ILE A 8 -12.78 19.89 -7.51
C ILE A 8 -12.64 18.86 -8.63
N ILE A 9 -12.78 19.27 -9.90
CA ILE A 9 -12.63 18.37 -11.05
C ILE A 9 -11.22 17.78 -11.10
N ILE A 10 -10.19 18.61 -10.92
CA ILE A 10 -8.78 18.16 -10.92
C ILE A 10 -8.53 17.14 -9.81
N LEU A 11 -8.89 17.46 -8.56
CA LEU A 11 -8.68 16.57 -7.42
C LEU A 11 -9.45 15.25 -7.58
N THR A 12 -10.69 15.33 -8.08
CA THR A 12 -11.52 14.14 -8.35
C THR A 12 -10.88 13.27 -9.42
N SER A 13 -10.40 13.88 -10.51
CA SER A 13 -9.74 13.18 -11.60
C SER A 13 -8.45 12.50 -11.14
N LEU A 14 -7.62 13.21 -10.36
CA LEU A 14 -6.39 12.66 -9.78
C LEU A 14 -6.66 11.52 -8.80
N PHE A 15 -7.70 11.64 -7.97
CA PHE A 15 -8.12 10.56 -7.07
C PHE A 15 -8.49 9.30 -7.85
N PHE A 16 -9.36 9.41 -8.87
CA PHE A 16 -9.74 8.25 -9.68
C PHE A 16 -8.57 7.67 -10.47
N LEU A 17 -7.70 8.51 -11.04
CA LEU A 17 -6.51 8.07 -11.78
C LEU A 17 -5.55 7.29 -10.86
N SER A 18 -5.30 7.81 -9.66
CA SER A 18 -4.50 7.15 -8.64
C SER A 18 -5.11 5.81 -8.22
N LEU A 19 -6.42 5.78 -7.98
CA LEU A 19 -7.13 4.56 -7.58
C LEU A 19 -7.06 3.50 -8.68
N LEU A 20 -7.32 3.86 -9.94
CA LEU A 20 -7.21 2.96 -11.08
C LEU A 20 -5.77 2.46 -11.24
N PHE A 21 -4.79 3.34 -11.13
CA PHE A 21 -3.38 2.94 -11.18
C PHE A 21 -3.06 1.96 -10.06
N TYR A 22 -3.47 2.22 -8.82
CA TYR A 22 -3.25 1.33 -7.69
C TYR A 22 -3.85 -0.07 -7.92
N LEU A 23 -5.09 -0.13 -8.41
CA LEU A 23 -5.80 -1.38 -8.69
C LEU A 23 -5.13 -2.17 -9.83
N ILE A 24 -4.90 -1.52 -10.97
CA ILE A 24 -4.34 -2.16 -12.16
C ILE A 24 -2.88 -2.54 -11.92
N TYR A 25 -2.05 -1.62 -11.44
CA TYR A 25 -0.64 -1.86 -11.18
C TYR A 25 -0.43 -2.91 -10.08
N GLY A 26 -1.29 -2.90 -9.05
CA GLY A 26 -1.30 -3.94 -8.05
C GLY A 26 -1.55 -5.32 -8.66
N LYS A 27 -2.47 -5.43 -9.61
CA LYS A 27 -2.80 -6.70 -10.28
C LYS A 27 -1.61 -7.25 -11.07
N PHE A 28 -0.87 -6.37 -11.75
CA PHE A 28 0.35 -6.76 -12.47
C PHE A 28 1.52 -7.14 -11.55
N THR A 29 1.49 -6.68 -10.30
CA THR A 29 2.59 -6.87 -9.35
C THR A 29 2.32 -7.99 -8.33
N GLU A 30 1.19 -8.70 -8.43
CA GLU A 30 0.86 -9.83 -7.54
C GLU A 30 1.94 -10.91 -7.55
N ARG A 31 2.43 -11.29 -8.74
CA ARG A 31 3.51 -12.29 -8.86
C ARG A 31 4.78 -11.84 -8.15
N LYS A 32 5.06 -10.54 -8.10
CA LYS A 32 6.25 -10.02 -7.40
C LYS A 32 6.10 -10.13 -5.89
N PHE A 33 4.89 -9.91 -5.37
CA PHE A 33 4.58 -10.17 -3.96
C PHE A 33 4.74 -11.66 -3.62
N ASP A 34 4.21 -12.56 -4.46
CA ASP A 34 4.31 -14.01 -4.24
C ASP A 34 5.76 -14.48 -4.15
N ILE A 35 6.66 -13.95 -5.00
CA ILE A 35 8.10 -14.23 -4.94
C ILE A 35 8.70 -13.80 -3.60
N ILE A 36 8.35 -12.62 -3.08
CA ILE A 36 8.84 -12.14 -1.78
C ILE A 36 8.32 -13.02 -0.65
N ALA A 37 7.03 -13.39 -0.69
CA ALA A 37 6.42 -14.31 0.26
C ALA A 37 7.11 -15.69 0.26
N GLU A 38 7.47 -16.21 -0.91
CA GLU A 38 8.22 -17.47 -1.02
C GLU A 38 9.64 -17.34 -0.48
N LYS A 39 10.34 -16.24 -0.75
CA LYS A 39 11.66 -15.96 -0.16
C LYS A 39 11.57 -15.87 1.37
N PHE A 40 10.52 -15.25 1.89
CA PHE A 40 10.27 -15.16 3.33
C PHE A 40 10.06 -16.55 3.92
N ASN A 41 9.15 -17.35 3.36
CA ASN A 41 8.87 -18.70 3.83
C ASN A 41 10.11 -19.61 3.76
N LYS A 42 10.94 -19.47 2.72
CA LYS A 42 12.21 -20.21 2.61
C LYS A 42 13.20 -19.85 3.72
N LYS A 43 13.19 -18.61 4.22
CA LYS A 43 14.10 -18.16 5.28
C LYS A 43 13.58 -18.51 6.68
N PHE A 44 12.30 -18.31 6.94
CA PHE A 44 11.72 -18.42 8.28
C PHE A 44 10.90 -19.69 8.53
N GLY A 45 10.61 -20.47 7.48
CA GLY A 45 9.87 -21.74 7.59
C GLY A 45 8.36 -21.59 7.83
N TYR A 46 7.83 -20.37 7.82
CA TYR A 46 6.40 -20.08 7.91
C TYR A 46 6.01 -18.90 7.02
N MET A 47 4.70 -18.71 6.86
CA MET A 47 4.11 -17.59 6.12
C MET A 47 3.15 -16.82 7.04
N PRO A 48 3.36 -15.51 7.25
CA PRO A 48 2.51 -14.71 8.12
C PRO A 48 1.05 -14.72 7.66
N PHE A 49 0.12 -14.61 8.61
CA PHE A 49 -1.31 -14.64 8.29
C PHE A 49 -1.71 -13.60 7.24
N SER A 50 -1.16 -12.38 7.30
CA SER A 50 -1.40 -11.35 6.29
C SER A 50 -1.00 -11.80 4.89
N MET A 51 0.15 -12.47 4.76
CA MET A 51 0.63 -12.97 3.47
C MET A 51 -0.19 -14.15 2.98
N THR A 52 -0.55 -15.09 3.87
CA THR A 52 -1.37 -16.27 3.55
C THR A 52 -2.80 -15.87 3.18
N ALA A 53 -3.46 -15.06 4.00
CA ALA A 53 -4.78 -14.51 3.72
C ALA A 53 -4.77 -13.60 2.49
N GLY A 54 -3.66 -12.92 2.25
CA GLY A 54 -3.46 -12.11 1.05
C GLY A 54 -3.36 -12.90 -0.25
N ARG A 55 -2.76 -14.10 -0.20
CA ARG A 55 -2.62 -15.01 -1.35
C ARG A 55 -3.94 -15.70 -1.69
N ASN A 56 -4.73 -16.07 -0.68
CA ASN A 56 -5.93 -16.91 -0.84
C ASN A 56 -7.27 -16.20 -0.58
N GLY A 57 -7.27 -15.00 0.01
CA GLY A 57 -8.47 -14.30 0.49
C GLY A 57 -9.17 -13.42 -0.55
N GLY A 58 -8.75 -13.48 -1.82
CA GLY A 58 -9.38 -12.71 -2.90
C GLY A 58 -9.25 -11.20 -2.76
N PHE A 59 -10.16 -10.45 -3.38
CA PHE A 59 -10.09 -8.98 -3.48
C PHE A 59 -10.17 -8.27 -2.12
N PHE A 60 -10.90 -8.82 -1.14
CA PHE A 60 -11.08 -8.20 0.18
C PHE A 60 -9.78 -8.13 1.00
N PHE A 61 -8.98 -9.20 0.99
CA PHE A 61 -7.69 -9.23 1.70
C PHE A 61 -6.52 -8.73 0.86
N TRP A 62 -6.80 -8.27 -0.37
CA TRP A 62 -5.79 -7.83 -1.31
C TRP A 62 -5.00 -6.59 -0.86
N GLY A 63 -5.66 -5.65 -0.19
CA GLY A 63 -4.99 -4.51 0.45
C GLY A 63 -4.24 -4.91 1.72
N TYR A 64 -4.70 -5.97 2.41
CA TYR A 64 -4.12 -6.45 3.66
C TYR A 64 -2.85 -7.29 3.44
N LYS A 65 -2.70 -7.92 2.27
CA LYS A 65 -1.57 -8.82 1.97
C LYS A 65 -0.20 -8.18 2.16
N GLU A 66 -0.11 -6.90 1.85
CA GLU A 66 1.12 -6.11 1.88
C GLU A 66 1.37 -5.45 3.24
N SER A 67 0.46 -5.60 4.21
CA SER A 67 0.57 -4.99 5.55
C SER A 67 1.89 -5.33 6.25
N TYR A 68 2.38 -6.57 6.09
CA TYR A 68 3.65 -7.00 6.67
C TYR A 68 4.84 -6.21 6.09
N LEU A 69 4.87 -5.99 4.77
CA LEU A 69 5.89 -5.15 4.14
C LEU A 69 5.75 -3.69 4.56
N ILE A 70 4.52 -3.17 4.66
CA ILE A 70 4.27 -1.79 5.12
C ILE A 70 4.82 -1.60 6.53
N CYS A 71 4.52 -2.52 7.45
CA CYS A 71 5.01 -2.50 8.82
C CYS A 71 6.55 -2.56 8.86
N ALA A 72 7.16 -3.49 8.14
CA ALA A 72 8.61 -3.70 8.14
C ALA A 72 9.40 -2.58 7.44
N LEU A 73 8.84 -1.92 6.42
CA LEU A 73 9.55 -0.89 5.63
C LEU A 73 9.28 0.53 6.14
N PHE A 74 8.06 0.83 6.58
CA PHE A 74 7.67 2.20 6.96
C PHE A 74 7.47 2.39 8.47
N PHE A 75 7.01 1.36 9.20
CA PHE A 75 6.55 1.51 10.59
C PHE A 75 7.36 0.69 11.60
N THR A 76 8.67 0.53 11.39
CA THR A 76 9.53 -0.29 12.26
C THR A 76 9.53 0.11 13.73
N ASN A 77 9.37 1.40 14.02
CA ASN A 77 9.34 1.91 15.40
C ASN A 77 7.95 1.87 16.04
N PHE A 78 6.91 1.50 15.29
CA PHE A 78 5.55 1.53 15.78
C PHE A 78 5.29 0.34 16.73
N PRO A 79 4.60 0.54 17.88
CA PRO A 79 4.40 -0.52 18.87
C PRO A 79 3.71 -1.78 18.31
N ALA A 80 2.76 -1.60 17.39
CA ALA A 80 2.09 -2.73 16.74
C ALA A 80 3.07 -3.54 15.87
N THR A 81 3.99 -2.88 15.16
CA THR A 81 5.03 -3.53 14.37
C THR A 81 5.98 -4.33 15.25
N LYS A 82 6.44 -3.76 16.38
CA LYS A 82 7.32 -4.46 17.33
C LYS A 82 6.68 -5.69 17.98
N LYS A 83 5.34 -5.72 18.09
CA LYS A 83 4.58 -6.89 18.57
C LYS A 83 4.36 -7.94 17.49
N THR A 84 4.36 -7.54 16.23
CA THR A 84 3.96 -8.42 15.10
C THR A 84 5.18 -8.97 14.36
N LEU A 85 6.26 -8.18 14.27
CA LEU A 85 7.49 -8.51 13.56
C LEU A 85 8.68 -8.54 14.53
N THR A 86 9.45 -9.60 14.46
CA THR A 86 10.78 -9.71 15.05
C THR A 86 11.77 -8.83 14.31
N GLN A 87 12.89 -8.50 14.96
CA GLN A 87 13.94 -7.68 14.35
C GLN A 87 14.54 -8.35 13.11
N GLU A 88 14.70 -9.68 13.11
CA GLU A 88 15.22 -10.43 11.97
C GLU A 88 14.31 -10.39 10.74
N GLU A 89 12.98 -10.40 10.94
CA GLU A 89 12.02 -10.24 9.85
C GLU A 89 12.08 -8.81 9.27
N VAL A 90 12.20 -7.80 10.14
CA VAL A 90 12.38 -6.40 9.72
C VAL A 90 13.66 -6.27 8.88
N ASP A 91 14.76 -6.84 9.35
CA ASP A 91 16.04 -6.79 8.66
C ASP A 91 16.03 -7.58 7.36
N PHE A 92 15.26 -8.67 7.27
CA PHE A 92 15.01 -9.38 6.02
C PHE A 92 14.35 -8.47 4.97
N PHE A 93 13.26 -7.78 5.32
CA PHE A 93 12.57 -6.90 4.36
C PHE A 93 13.42 -5.68 3.99
N LYS A 94 14.17 -5.11 4.94
CA LYS A 94 15.11 -4.02 4.66
C LYS A 94 16.30 -4.44 3.81
N GLY A 95 16.70 -5.71 3.90
CA GLY A 95 17.79 -6.30 3.12
C GLY A 95 17.39 -6.71 1.70
N LEU A 96 16.11 -6.63 1.31
CA LEU A 96 15.69 -6.88 -0.06
C LEU A 96 16.24 -5.82 -1.02
N ASP A 97 16.62 -6.24 -2.23
CA ASP A 97 17.10 -5.31 -3.26
C ASP A 97 16.00 -4.29 -3.58
N ARG A 98 16.36 -3.00 -3.59
CA ARG A 98 15.46 -1.90 -3.94
C ARG A 98 14.79 -2.09 -5.28
N ILE A 99 15.44 -2.76 -6.24
CA ILE A 99 14.85 -3.08 -7.54
C ILE A 99 13.69 -4.06 -7.37
N GLU A 100 13.86 -5.10 -6.55
CA GLU A 100 12.85 -6.12 -6.27
C GLU A 100 11.63 -5.57 -5.54
N ILE A 101 11.80 -4.55 -4.68
CA ILE A 101 10.70 -3.92 -3.93
C ILE A 101 10.23 -2.58 -4.52
N SER A 102 10.81 -2.13 -5.64
CA SER A 102 10.46 -0.84 -6.27
C SER A 102 8.97 -0.73 -6.65
N TRP A 103 8.35 -1.85 -7.03
CA TRP A 103 6.93 -1.91 -7.36
C TRP A 103 6.04 -1.58 -6.15
N PHE A 104 6.44 -2.01 -4.95
CA PHE A 104 5.69 -1.78 -3.72
C PHE A 104 5.67 -0.29 -3.37
N TYR A 105 6.81 0.40 -3.52
CA TYR A 105 6.89 1.85 -3.34
C TYR A 105 6.05 2.62 -4.35
N LYS A 106 6.13 2.27 -5.64
CA LYS A 106 5.31 2.92 -6.69
C LYS A 106 3.81 2.76 -6.45
N LYS A 107 3.39 1.56 -6.06
CA LYS A 107 1.99 1.26 -5.73
C LYS A 107 1.51 2.11 -4.55
N HIS A 108 2.25 2.14 -3.45
CA HIS A 108 1.84 2.87 -2.24
C HIS A 108 1.96 4.40 -2.40
N LEU A 109 2.90 4.89 -3.23
CA LEU A 109 2.97 6.30 -3.58
C LEU A 109 1.71 6.75 -4.32
N ALA A 110 1.23 5.95 -5.28
CA ALA A 110 -0.02 6.24 -5.97
C ALA A 110 -1.17 6.30 -4.95
N MET A 111 -1.29 5.32 -4.07
CA MET A 111 -2.32 5.29 -3.01
C MET A 111 -2.26 6.54 -2.12
N LEU A 112 -1.06 6.98 -1.72
CA LEU A 112 -0.86 8.18 -0.90
C LEU A 112 -1.36 9.44 -1.62
N ILE A 113 -1.02 9.60 -2.90
CA ILE A 113 -1.48 10.74 -3.72
C ILE A 113 -3.01 10.74 -3.80
N GLY A 114 -3.62 9.57 -4.04
CA GLY A 114 -5.07 9.42 -4.07
C GLY A 114 -5.71 9.81 -2.74
N LEU A 115 -5.15 9.33 -1.62
CA LEU A 115 -5.62 9.65 -0.28
C LEU A 115 -5.56 11.15 0.00
N LEU A 116 -4.46 11.83 -0.35
CA LEU A 116 -4.32 13.28 -0.18
C LEU A 116 -5.35 14.05 -1.02
N CYS A 117 -5.60 13.62 -2.27
CA CYS A 117 -6.64 14.22 -3.11
C CYS A 117 -8.03 14.04 -2.48
N PHE A 118 -8.33 12.85 -1.95
CA PHE A 118 -9.59 12.55 -1.30
C PHE A 118 -9.80 13.40 -0.04
N ILE A 119 -8.77 13.52 0.82
CA ILE A 119 -8.82 14.40 2.00
C ILE A 119 -9.05 15.85 1.58
N GLY A 120 -8.36 16.32 0.54
CA GLY A 120 -8.57 17.66 -0.01
C GLY A 120 -10.01 17.90 -0.45
N LEU A 121 -10.62 16.92 -1.13
CA LEU A 121 -12.04 16.99 -1.51
C LEU A 121 -12.96 17.06 -0.29
N LEU A 122 -12.73 16.23 0.74
CA LEU A 122 -13.54 16.27 1.97
C LEU A 122 -13.47 17.63 2.66
N VAL A 123 -12.27 18.23 2.74
CA VAL A 123 -12.09 19.58 3.31
C VAL A 123 -12.85 20.61 2.50
N ILE A 124 -12.74 20.59 1.17
CA ILE A 124 -13.46 21.53 0.28
C ILE A 124 -14.98 21.37 0.44
N PHE A 125 -15.50 20.14 0.45
CA PHE A 125 -16.93 19.91 0.61
C PHE A 125 -17.43 20.35 1.98
N LYS A 126 -16.67 20.10 3.04
CA LYS A 126 -17.01 20.58 4.39
C LYS A 126 -17.06 22.11 4.43
N LEU A 127 -16.06 22.79 3.86
CA LEU A 127 -16.00 24.25 3.81
C LEU A 127 -17.11 24.88 2.94
N LYS A 128 -17.58 24.18 1.91
CA LYS A 128 -18.69 24.64 1.06
C LYS A 128 -20.06 24.47 1.70
N THR A 129 -20.16 23.58 2.70
CA THR A 129 -21.41 23.29 3.41
C THR A 129 -21.61 24.19 4.64
N LEU A 130 -20.54 24.86 5.09
CA LEU A 130 -20.54 25.95 6.07
C LEU A 130 -20.94 27.27 5.39
#